data_AF-A0A3D9H707-F1
#
_entry.id   AF-A0A3D9H707-F1
#
_cell.length_a   1.000
_cell.length_b   1.000
_cell.length_c   1.000
_cell.angle_alpha   90.00
_cell.angle_beta   90.00
_cell.angle_gamma   90.00
#
_symmetry.space_group_name_H-M   'P 1'
#
loop_
_entity.id
_entity.type
_entity.pdbx_description
1 polymer ?
#
loop_
_entity_poly.entity_id
_entity_poly.type
_entity_poly.pdbx_seq_one_letter_code
_entity_poly.pdbx_strand_id
1 'polypeptide(L)' 'MNYYFSKILKGNFNAIVEKVTAALKTEQFGVLTEIDIKDTLKKKLDVNFNN' A
#
# COMPACT_ATOMS: atom_id res chain seq x y z
N MET A 1 11.12 20.70 4.25
CA MET A 1 10.96 20.01 2.96
C MET A 1 10.34 18.64 3.27
N ASN A 2 9.14 18.34 2.78
CA ASN A 2 8.51 17.05 3.02
C ASN A 2 8.84 16.13 1.84
N TYR A 3 9.47 15.00 2.11
CA TYR A 3 9.89 14.03 1.09
C TYR A 3 8.76 13.08 0.66
N TYR A 4 7.56 13.24 1.22
CA TYR A 4 6.42 12.38 0.95
C TYR A 4 5.10 13.11 1.15
N PHE A 5 4.04 12.58 0.52
CA PHE A 5 2.65 12.90 0.82
C PHE A 5 2.05 11.78 1.67
N SER A 6 1.41 12.12 2.79
CA SER A 6 0.74 11.14 3.65
C SER A 6 -0.63 11.62 4.08
N LYS A 7 -1.58 10.68 4.21
CA LYS A 7 -2.89 10.92 4.80
C LYS A 7 -3.30 9.70 5.62
N ILE A 8 -3.80 9.93 6.83
CA ILE A 8 -4.32 8.86 7.70
C ILE A 8 -5.79 8.62 7.33
N LEU A 9 -6.14 7.36 7.08
CA LEU A 9 -7.50 6.91 6.78
C LEU A 9 -7.94 5.90 7.84
N LYS A 10 -9.20 5.98 8.28
CA LYS A 10 -9.81 5.00 9.19
C LYS A 10 -10.53 3.94 8.37
N GLY A 11 -10.27 2.66 8.65
CA GLY A 11 -10.94 1.54 7.98
C GLY A 11 -10.11 0.26 8.00
N ASN A 12 -10.67 -0.80 7.43
CA ASN A 12 -9.93 -2.04 7.18
C ASN A 12 -8.90 -1.84 6.05
N PHE A 13 -7.71 -2.41 6.19
CA PHE A 13 -6.62 -2.24 5.23
C PHE A 13 -7.03 -2.58 3.79
N ASN A 14 -7.66 -3.74 3.56
CA ASN A 14 -8.05 -4.20 2.23
C ASN A 14 -9.08 -3.24 1.60
N ALA A 15 -10.08 -2.83 2.38
CA ALA A 15 -11.08 -1.87 1.92
C ALA A 15 -10.48 -0.50 1.56
N ILE A 16 -9.45 -0.07 2.30
CA ILE A 16 -8.74 1.18 2.01
C ILE A 16 -7.86 1.05 0.77
N VAL A 17 -7.18 -0.08 0.56
CA VAL A 17 -6.40 -0.34 -0.66
C VAL A 17 -7.29 -0.25 -1.89
N GLU A 18 -8.44 -0.94 -1.89
CA GLU A 18 -9.40 -0.88 -3.00
C GLU A 18 -9.88 0.55 -3.26
N LYS A 19 -10.24 1.27 -2.21
CA LYS A 19 -10.69 2.67 -2.31
C LYS A 19 -9.62 3.59 -2.91
N VAL A 20 -8.36 3.44 -2.51
CA VAL A 20 -7.25 4.27 -3.00
C VAL A 20 -6.95 3.93 -4.46
N THR A 21 -6.90 2.64 -4.81
CA THR A 21 -6.69 2.20 -6.20
C THR A 21 -7.80 2.69 -7.13
N ALA A 22 -9.05 2.67 -6.67
CA ALA A 22 -10.19 3.22 -7.42
C ALA A 22 -10.05 4.74 -7.63
N ALA A 23 -9.66 5.49 -6.59
CA ALA A 23 -9.45 6.94 -6.69
C ALA A 23 -8.27 7.32 -7.60
N LEU A 24 -7.19 6.53 -7.61
CA LEU A 24 -6.09 6.74 -8.55
C LEU A 24 -6.57 6.52 -10.00
N LYS A 25 -7.38 5.47 -10.21
CA LYS A 25 -7.93 5.17 -11.54
C LYS A 25 -8.85 6.28 -12.06
N THR A 26 -9.64 6.94 -11.21
CA THR A 26 -10.48 8.08 -11.64
C THR A 26 -9.64 9.26 -12.13
N GLU A 27 -8.45 9.44 -11.56
CA GLU A 27 -7.48 10.46 -11.95
C GLU A 27 -6.55 10.00 -13.09
N GLN A 28 -6.89 8.89 -13.77
CA GLN A 28 -6.08 8.27 -14.85
C GLN A 28 -4.71 7.76 -14.41
N PHE A 29 -4.49 7.54 -13.11
CA PHE A 29 -3.30 6.89 -12.57
C PHE A 29 -3.54 5.38 -12.40
N GLY A 30 -2.78 4.57 -13.14
CA GLY A 30 -2.78 3.11 -13.02
C GLY A 30 -1.71 2.62 -12.04
N VAL A 31 -2.07 1.68 -11.18
CA VAL A 31 -1.10 0.94 -10.36
C VAL A 31 -0.53 -0.20 -11.20
N LEU A 32 0.77 -0.16 -11.50
CA LEU A 32 1.44 -1.16 -12.34
C LEU A 32 1.90 -2.38 -11.55
N THR A 33 2.29 -2.17 -10.30
CA THR A 33 2.89 -3.21 -9.46
C THR A 33 2.41 -3.05 -8.03
N GLU A 34 2.04 -4.18 -7.42
CA GLU A 34 1.75 -4.30 -6.00
C GLU A 34 2.75 -5.28 -5.39
N ILE A 35 3.32 -4.92 -4.24
CA ILE A 35 4.29 -5.76 -3.54
C ILE A 35 3.84 -5.87 -2.09
N ASP A 36 3.56 -7.09 -1.65
CA ASP A 36 3.38 -7.37 -0.24
C ASP A 36 4.75 -7.40 0.43
N ILE A 37 5.04 -6.35 1.20
CA ILE A 37 6.31 -6.18 1.90
C ILE A 37 6.49 -7.27 2.97
N LYS A 38 5.42 -7.67 3.68
CA LYS A 38 5.52 -8.67 4.76
C LYS A 38 5.92 -10.02 4.19
N ASP A 39 5.21 -10.43 3.15
CA ASP A 39 5.47 -11.69 2.46
C ASP A 39 6.87 -11.71 1.83
N THR A 40 7.28 -10.58 1.23
CA THR A 40 8.59 -10.45 0.59
C THR A 40 9.72 -10.54 1.61
N LEU A 41 9.63 -9.81 2.72
CA LEU A 41 10.63 -9.85 3.77
C LEU A 41 10.71 -11.22 4.44
N LYS A 42 9.57 -11.87 4.67
CA LYS A 42 9.54 -13.23 5.23
C LYS A 42 10.22 -14.23 4.29
N LYS A 43 9.92 -14.20 2.99
CA LYS A 43 10.51 -15.14 2.02
C LYS A 43 12.00 -14.91 1.79
N LYS A 44 12.47 -13.66 1.83
CA LYS A 44 13.86 -13.32 1.47
C LYS A 44 14.80 -13.28 2.66
N LEU A 45 14.33 -12.83 3.81
CA LEU A 45 15.16 -12.54 4.98
C LEU A 45 14.72 -13.33 6.22
N ASP A 46 13.65 -14.12 6.12
CA ASP A 46 13.02 -14.84 7.24
C ASP A 46 12.56 -13.93 8.40
N VAL A 47 12.38 -12.63 8.12
CA VAL A 47 11.95 -11.64 9.11
C VAL A 47 10.42 -11.55 9.14
N ASN A 48 9.84 -11.62 10.35
CA ASN A 48 8.42 -11.36 10.58
C ASN A 48 8.20 -9.86 10.80
N PHE A 49 7.63 -9.16 9.83
CA PHE A 49 7.28 -7.74 9.94
C PHE A 49 5.82 -7.57 10.36
N ASN A 50 5.60 -7.08 11.59
CA ASN A 50 4.27 -6.87 12.18
C ASN A 50 3.76 -5.43 11.97
N ASN A 51 2.44 -5.28 11.82
CA ASN A 51 1.75 -3.99 11.62
C ASN A 51 1.43 -3.29 12.92
#